data_AF-U1PXJ0-F1
#
_entry.id   AF-U1PXJ0-F1
#
_cell.length_a   1.000
_cell.length_b   1.000
_cell.length_c   1.000
_cell.angle_alpha   90.00
_cell.angle_beta   90.00
_cell.angle_gamma   90.00
#
_symmetry.space_group_name_H-M   'P 1'
#
loop_
_entity.id
_entity.type
_entity.pdbx_description
1 polymer ?
#
loop_
_entity_poly.entity_id
_entity_poly.type
_entity_poly.pdbx_seq_one_letter_code
_entity_poly.pdbx_strand_id
1 'polypeptide(L)'
;GESRNWGKDGNKKLHGWEFNRFTTLLEYKAKEHGILVDRKSERNTSKTCSCCGKIDADNRIGRGLYVCSSCDTAINADVNGAVNIRRKITQSPPIGDMSNGCLAQPRVFLFNRESGSFHMREQGDCKP
;
A
#
# COMPACT_ATOMS: atom_id res chain seq x y z
N GLY A 1 2.21 -12.07 -26.06
CA GLY A 1 1.31 -13.24 -25.97
C GLY A 1 0.04 -12.79 -25.30
N GLU A 2 -1.10 -13.08 -25.90
CA GLU A 2 -2.40 -12.69 -25.31
C GLU A 2 -2.65 -13.48 -24.02
N SER A 3 -3.09 -12.77 -22.97
CA SER A 3 -3.47 -13.38 -21.70
C SER A 3 -4.71 -14.24 -21.88
N ARG A 4 -4.64 -15.55 -21.55
CA ARG A 4 -5.80 -16.43 -21.50
C ARG A 4 -6.81 -15.92 -20.46
N ASN A 5 -8.06 -15.72 -20.88
CA ASN A 5 -9.16 -15.34 -19.99
C ASN A 5 -9.93 -16.59 -19.53
N TRP A 6 -9.93 -16.87 -18.23
CA TRP A 6 -10.60 -18.03 -17.62
C TRP A 6 -11.97 -17.69 -16.99
N GLY A 7 -12.53 -16.54 -17.35
CA GLY A 7 -13.75 -16.00 -16.73
C GLY A 7 -13.50 -15.40 -15.34
N LYS A 8 -14.51 -14.71 -14.79
CA LYS A 8 -14.40 -13.95 -13.53
C LYS A 8 -13.90 -14.80 -12.36
N ASP A 9 -14.48 -15.97 -12.16
CA ASP A 9 -14.13 -16.85 -11.05
C ASP A 9 -12.80 -17.57 -11.25
N GLY A 10 -12.49 -17.98 -12.48
CA GLY A 10 -11.21 -18.59 -12.84
C GLY A 10 -10.05 -17.62 -12.64
N ASN A 11 -10.17 -16.41 -13.18
CA ASN A 11 -9.16 -15.36 -13.01
C ASN A 11 -8.98 -14.97 -11.53
N LYS A 12 -10.08 -14.91 -10.75
CA LYS A 12 -10.01 -14.65 -9.30
C LYS A 12 -9.26 -15.76 -8.54
N LYS A 13 -9.51 -17.03 -8.87
CA LYS A 13 -8.81 -18.17 -8.26
C LYS A 13 -7.32 -18.17 -8.62
N LEU A 14 -6.98 -17.92 -9.88
CA LEU A 14 -5.59 -17.83 -10.34
C LEU A 14 -4.80 -16.78 -9.55
N HIS A 15 -5.34 -15.56 -9.43
CA HIS A 15 -4.72 -14.53 -8.60
C HIS A 15 -4.58 -14.97 -7.13
N GLY A 16 -5.61 -15.62 -6.57
CA GLY A 16 -5.57 -16.12 -5.20
C GLY A 16 -4.46 -17.16 -4.95
N TRP A 17 -4.14 -18.00 -5.95
CA TRP A 17 -3.08 -19.02 -5.82
C TRP A 17 -1.69 -18.39 -5.74
N GLU A 18 -1.41 -17.38 -6.56
CA GLU A 18 -0.12 -16.67 -6.55
C GLU A 18 0.12 -15.98 -5.21
N PHE A 19 -0.87 -15.28 -4.67
CA PHE A 19 -0.77 -14.65 -3.35
C PHE A 19 -0.59 -15.66 -2.23
N ASN A 20 -1.30 -16.80 -2.29
CA ASN A 20 -1.12 -17.87 -1.31
C ASN A 20 0.31 -18.41 -1.34
N ARG A 21 0.82 -18.73 -2.53
CA ARG A 21 2.18 -19.22 -2.72
C ARG A 21 3.23 -18.23 -2.21
N PHE A 22 3.08 -16.95 -2.55
CA PHE A 22 3.96 -15.90 -2.05
C PHE A 22 3.95 -15.84 -0.52
N THR A 23 2.77 -15.87 0.09
CA THR A 23 2.66 -15.77 1.56
C THR A 23 3.28 -16.99 2.25
N THR A 24 3.12 -18.19 1.69
CA THR A 24 3.79 -19.39 2.21
C THR A 24 5.32 -19.27 2.14
N LEU A 25 5.87 -18.75 1.05
CA LEU A 25 7.31 -18.54 0.92
C LEU A 25 7.81 -17.47 1.90
N LEU A 26 7.04 -16.39 2.07
CA LEU A 26 7.34 -15.33 3.04
C LEU A 26 7.38 -15.88 4.46
N GLU A 27 6.37 -16.65 4.87
CA GLU A 27 6.31 -17.29 6.20
C GLU A 27 7.47 -18.25 6.43
N TYR A 28 7.78 -19.07 5.42
CA TYR A 28 8.90 -19.99 5.45
C TYR A 28 10.23 -19.26 5.66
N LYS A 29 10.52 -18.23 4.86
CA LYS A 29 11.77 -17.47 4.96
C LYS A 29 11.85 -16.60 6.22
N ALA A 30 10.74 -15.98 6.62
CA ALA A 30 10.68 -15.22 7.87
C ALA A 30 10.99 -16.11 9.08
N LYS A 31 10.44 -17.34 9.09
CA LYS A 31 10.72 -18.33 10.15
C LYS A 31 12.20 -18.71 10.24
N GLU A 32 12.91 -18.87 9.11
CA GLU A 32 14.36 -19.14 9.11
C GLU A 32 15.17 -18.04 9.81
N HIS A 33 14.67 -16.80 9.83
CA HIS A 33 15.30 -15.64 10.46
C HIS A 33 14.67 -15.25 11.81
N GLY A 34 13.75 -16.05 12.35
CA GLY A 34 13.05 -15.73 13.60
C GLY A 34 12.10 -14.54 13.52
N ILE A 35 11.67 -14.15 12.32
CA ILE A 35 10.73 -13.05 12.08
C ILE A 35 9.29 -13.57 12.10
N LEU A 36 8.41 -12.93 12.87
CA LEU A 36 6.99 -13.25 12.92
C LEU A 36 6.24 -12.66 11.71
N VAL A 37 5.39 -13.47 11.07
CA VAL A 37 4.45 -13.01 10.04
C VAL A 37 3.03 -13.09 10.60
N ASP A 38 2.41 -11.94 10.85
CA ASP A 38 1.04 -11.82 11.36
C ASP A 38 0.07 -11.46 10.23
N ARG A 39 -0.83 -12.38 9.87
CA ARG A 39 -1.81 -12.16 8.81
C ARG A 39 -3.00 -11.36 9.34
N LYS A 40 -3.24 -10.18 8.77
CA LYS A 40 -4.44 -9.38 9.02
C LYS A 40 -5.42 -9.43 7.85
N SER A 41 -6.71 -9.31 8.16
CA SER A 41 -7.75 -9.23 7.14
C SER A 41 -7.54 -8.01 6.24
N GLU A 42 -7.60 -8.20 4.93
CA GLU A 42 -7.53 -7.11 3.93
C GLU A 42 -8.88 -6.41 3.71
N ARG A 43 -9.95 -6.86 4.39
CA ARG A 43 -11.27 -6.25 4.22
C ARG A 43 -11.19 -4.74 4.50
N ASN A 44 -11.75 -3.98 3.57
CA ASN A 44 -11.87 -2.51 3.55
C ASN A 44 -10.56 -1.71 3.46
N THR A 45 -9.38 -2.34 3.36
CA THR A 45 -8.11 -1.58 3.32
C THR A 45 -7.91 -0.78 2.04
N SER A 46 -8.51 -1.23 0.93
CA SER A 46 -8.47 -0.52 -0.36
C SER A 46 -9.50 0.61 -0.49
N LYS A 47 -10.47 0.68 0.42
CA LYS A 47 -11.58 1.67 0.42
C LYS A 47 -11.40 2.74 1.50
N THR A 48 -10.71 2.39 2.57
CA THR A 48 -10.44 3.30 3.68
C THR A 48 -9.34 4.29 3.28
N CYS A 49 -9.53 5.58 3.55
CA CYS A 49 -8.48 6.56 3.36
C CYS A 49 -7.41 6.39 4.44
N SER A 50 -6.18 6.16 4.02
CA SER A 50 -5.02 6.07 4.93
C SER A 50 -4.62 7.42 5.54
N CYS A 51 -5.21 8.53 5.10
CA CYS A 51 -5.06 9.84 5.72
C CYS A 51 -6.17 10.03 6.78
N CYS A 52 -7.40 10.32 6.36
CA CYS A 52 -8.51 10.73 7.23
C CYS A 52 -9.41 9.58 7.74
N GLY A 53 -9.21 8.34 7.28
CA GLY A 53 -10.01 7.19 7.73
C GLY A 53 -11.39 7.03 7.08
N LYS A 54 -11.83 7.96 6.22
CA LYS A 54 -13.09 7.83 5.47
C LYS A 54 -13.11 6.54 4.64
N ILE A 55 -14.18 5.75 4.76
CA ILE A 55 -14.38 4.55 3.94
C ILE A 55 -15.28 4.92 2.76
N ASP A 56 -14.74 4.79 1.56
CA ASP A 56 -15.49 4.99 0.32
C ASP A 56 -14.92 4.09 -0.78
N ALA A 57 -15.80 3.36 -1.47
CA ALA A 57 -15.39 2.48 -2.56
C ALA A 57 -14.95 3.26 -3.80
N ASP A 58 -15.51 4.45 -3.99
CA ASP A 58 -15.30 5.27 -5.19
C ASP A 58 -13.96 6.02 -5.11
N ASN A 59 -13.35 6.11 -3.93
CA ASN A 59 -12.02 6.72 -3.77
C ASN A 59 -10.91 5.92 -4.48
N ARG A 60 -11.11 4.62 -4.77
CA ARG A 60 -10.15 3.85 -5.60
C ARG A 60 -10.53 3.99 -7.08
N ILE A 61 -9.98 5.03 -7.72
CA ILE A 61 -10.22 5.36 -9.12
C ILE A 61 -9.79 4.23 -10.07
N GLY A 62 -8.68 3.55 -9.77
CA GLY A 62 -8.18 2.47 -10.61
C GLY A 62 -6.96 1.75 -10.04
N ARG A 63 -6.26 1.00 -10.89
CA ARG A 63 -4.95 0.45 -10.53
C ARG A 63 -3.96 1.61 -10.35
N GLY A 64 -3.29 1.63 -9.21
CA GLY A 64 -2.24 2.62 -8.92
C GLY A 64 -2.71 4.02 -8.52
N LEU A 65 -4.02 4.32 -8.49
CA LEU A 65 -4.53 5.64 -8.08
C LEU A 65 -5.69 5.53 -7.07
N TYR A 66 -5.52 6.22 -5.95
CA TYR A 66 -6.54 6.45 -4.92
C TYR A 66 -6.65 7.96 -4.67
N VAL A 67 -7.86 8.50 -4.66
CA VAL A 67 -8.17 9.90 -4.39
C VAL A 67 -9.28 9.96 -3.36
N CYS A 68 -9.02 10.58 -2.21
CA CYS A 68 -10.03 10.74 -1.18
C CYS A 68 -10.90 11.97 -1.43
N SER A 69 -12.21 11.77 -1.62
CA SER A 69 -13.18 12.87 -1.75
C SER A 69 -13.37 13.72 -0.48
N SER A 70 -12.89 13.24 0.67
CA SER A 70 -13.10 13.90 1.97
C SER A 70 -11.93 14.78 2.43
N CYS A 71 -10.71 14.50 1.96
CA CYS A 71 -9.50 15.22 2.38
C CYS A 71 -8.49 15.43 1.24
N ASP A 72 -8.93 15.22 -0.01
CA ASP A 72 -8.17 15.41 -1.25
C ASP A 72 -6.84 14.65 -1.36
N THR A 73 -6.61 13.67 -0.48
CA THR A 73 -5.40 12.85 -0.51
C THR A 73 -5.35 12.03 -1.80
N ALA A 74 -4.34 12.29 -2.63
CA ALA A 74 -4.03 11.53 -3.83
C ALA A 74 -2.75 10.72 -3.63
N ILE A 75 -2.86 9.39 -3.67
CA ILE A 75 -1.74 8.47 -3.41
C ILE A 75 -1.88 7.21 -4.28
N ASN A 76 -0.80 6.45 -4.42
CA ASN A 76 -0.89 5.13 -5.03
C ASN A 76 -1.84 4.22 -4.22
N ALA A 77 -2.76 3.56 -4.92
CA ALA A 77 -3.82 2.78 -4.28
C ALA A 77 -3.31 1.58 -3.47
N ASP A 78 -2.16 1.03 -3.84
CA ASP A 78 -1.55 -0.10 -3.14
C ASP A 78 -0.79 0.41 -1.89
N VAL A 79 -0.18 1.59 -1.96
CA VAL A 79 0.38 2.29 -0.79
C VAL A 79 -0.71 2.60 0.23
N ASN A 80 -1.85 3.16 -0.21
CA ASN A 80 -3.01 3.39 0.67
C ASN A 80 -3.45 2.09 1.38
N GLY A 81 -3.57 1.00 0.61
CA GLY A 81 -3.91 -0.32 1.15
C GLY A 81 -2.90 -0.83 2.18
N ALA A 82 -1.60 -0.71 1.90
CA ALA A 82 -0.52 -1.14 2.77
C ALA A 82 -0.50 -0.36 4.11
N VAL A 83 -0.68 0.96 4.06
CA VAL A 83 -0.76 1.80 5.28
C VAL A 83 -1.96 1.37 6.14
N ASN A 84 -3.10 1.05 5.52
CA ASN A 84 -4.27 0.56 6.24
C ASN A 84 -4.08 -0.84 6.84
N ILE A 85 -3.30 -1.73 6.21
CA ILE A 85 -2.89 -3.01 6.83
C ILE A 85 -2.00 -2.75 8.05
N ARG A 86 -0.98 -1.90 7.90
CA ARG A 86 -0.08 -1.50 9.01
C ARG A 86 -0.88 -0.99 10.21
N ARG A 87 -1.89 -0.14 9.98
CA ARG A 87 -2.75 0.40 11.06
C ARG A 87 -3.52 -0.67 11.85
N LYS A 88 -3.77 -1.85 11.28
CA LYS A 88 -4.37 -2.98 12.00
C LYS A 88 -3.40 -3.68 12.97
N ILE A 89 -2.10 -3.38 12.86
CA ILE A 89 -1.02 -3.96 13.67
C ILE A 89 -0.46 -2.89 14.61
N THR A 90 -0.18 -1.69 14.11
CA THR A 90 0.47 -0.61 14.83
C THR A 90 -0.43 0.63 14.80
N GLN A 91 -0.84 1.11 15.97
CA GLN A 91 -1.75 2.25 16.11
C GLN A 91 -1.05 3.62 16.02
N SER A 92 0.27 3.66 15.76
CA SER A 92 1.02 4.90 15.65
C SER A 92 0.43 5.79 14.53
N PRO A 93 0.18 7.09 14.82
CA PRO A 93 -0.42 8.00 13.86
C PRO A 93 0.43 8.12 12.58
N PRO A 94 -0.18 8.42 11.42
CA PRO A 94 0.53 8.63 10.15
C PRO A 94 1.35 9.93 10.12
N ILE A 95 1.30 10.71 11.20
CA ILE A 95 1.97 12.00 11.35
C ILE A 95 3.36 11.72 11.90
N GLY A 96 4.28 11.31 11.02
CA GLY A 96 5.67 11.00 11.39
C GLY A 96 6.30 9.86 10.59
N ASP A 97 7.53 9.50 10.93
CA ASP A 97 8.27 8.39 10.32
C ASP A 97 7.45 7.09 10.45
N MET A 98 6.98 6.58 9.32
CA MET A 98 6.21 5.34 9.25
C MET A 98 7.08 4.09 9.42
N SER A 99 8.41 4.25 9.47
CA SER A 99 9.38 3.18 9.68
C SER A 99 9.32 2.66 11.11
N ASN A 100 8.94 1.40 11.25
CA ASN A 100 8.89 0.67 12.52
C ASN A 100 10.23 -0.05 12.83
N GLY A 101 11.33 0.39 12.20
CA GLY A 101 12.69 -0.11 12.42
C GLY A 101 13.74 0.83 11.83
N CYS A 102 15.04 0.53 12.07
CA CYS A 102 16.16 1.22 11.43
C CYS A 102 16.26 0.86 9.94
N LEU A 103 15.24 1.22 9.15
CA LEU A 103 15.32 1.14 7.71
C LEU A 103 15.91 2.46 7.21
N ALA A 104 16.87 2.37 6.29
CA ALA A 104 17.48 3.54 5.66
C ALA A 104 16.38 4.45 5.11
N GLN A 105 16.22 5.66 5.64
CA GLN A 105 15.23 6.63 5.18
C GLN A 105 15.49 6.91 3.69
N PRO A 106 14.70 6.36 2.76
CA PRO A 106 14.97 6.57 1.35
C PRO A 106 14.57 8.01 1.02
N ARG A 107 15.56 8.84 0.69
CA ARG A 107 15.31 10.22 0.26
C ARG A 107 14.65 10.19 -1.12
N VAL A 108 13.42 10.68 -1.20
CA VAL A 108 12.69 10.79 -2.46
C VAL A 108 13.03 12.14 -3.11
N PHE A 109 13.58 12.07 -4.32
CA PHE A 109 13.87 13.23 -5.14
C PHE A 109 12.90 13.30 -6.32
N LEU A 110 12.34 14.48 -6.58
CA LEU A 110 11.53 14.75 -7.77
C LEU A 110 12.40 15.45 -8.81
N PHE A 111 12.45 14.89 -10.01
CA PHE A 111 13.09 15.53 -11.15
C PHE A 111 12.14 16.59 -11.74
N ASN A 112 12.50 17.86 -11.61
CA ASN A 112 11.80 18.93 -12.27
C ASN A 112 12.26 18.98 -13.74
N ARG A 113 11.32 18.75 -14.66
CA ARG A 113 11.60 18.72 -16.11
C ARG A 113 11.87 20.10 -16.71
N GLU A 114 11.41 21.16 -16.07
CA GLU A 114 11.59 22.54 -16.52
C GLU A 114 12.97 23.08 -16.09
N SER A 115 13.35 22.84 -14.84
CA SER A 115 14.64 23.31 -14.30
C SER A 115 15.78 22.29 -14.44
N GLY A 116 15.48 21.03 -14.79
CA GLY A 116 16.47 19.96 -14.90
C GLY A 116 17.09 19.54 -13.56
N SER A 117 16.48 19.91 -12.43
CA SER A 117 17.03 19.71 -11.09
C SER A 117 16.21 18.72 -10.26
N PHE A 118 16.90 18.04 -9.34
CA PHE A 118 16.27 17.19 -8.33
C PHE A 118 15.95 18.02 -7.08
N HIS A 119 14.69 18.00 -6.64
CA HIS A 119 14.26 18.61 -5.39
C HIS A 119 13.85 17.54 -4.38
N MET A 120 14.32 17.69 -3.13
CA MET A 120 13.86 16.85 -2.03
C MET A 120 12.39 17.15 -1.77
N ARG A 121 11.54 16.12 -1.78
CA ARG A 121 10.14 16.29 -1.40
C ARG A 121 10.04 16.18 0.13
N GLU A 122 9.29 17.08 0.76
CA GLU A 122 8.65 16.73 2.03
C GLU A 122 7.79 15.49 1.77
N GLN A 123 7.85 14.49 2.65
CA GLN A 123 6.89 13.39 2.58
C GLN A 123 5.50 14.01 2.60
N GLY A 124 4.58 13.49 1.77
CA GLY A 124 3.23 14.02 1.74
C GLY A 124 2.60 13.81 3.11
N ASP A 125 2.60 14.85 3.93
CA ASP A 125 2.03 14.80 5.26
C ASP A 125 0.53 14.59 5.11
N CYS A 126 0.03 13.55 5.78
CA CYS A 126 -1.39 13.36 5.97
C CYS A 126 -1.90 14.51 6.85
N LYS A 127 -2.44 15.57 6.22
CA LYS A 127 -3.12 16.64 6.95
C LYS A 127 -4.45 16.07 7.49
N PRO A 128 -4.65 16.09 8.82
CA PRO A 128 -5.89 15.61 9.43
C PRO A 128 -7.11 16.42 8.96
#